data_AF-A0AA35J1H5-F1
#
_entry.id   AF-A0AA35J1H5-F1
#
_cell.length_a   1.000
_cell.length_b   1.000
_cell.length_c   1.000
_cell.angle_alpha   90.00
_cell.angle_beta   90.00
_cell.angle_gamma   90.00
#
_symmetry.space_group_name_H-M   'P 1'
#
loop_
_entity.id
_entity.type
_entity.pdbx_description
1 polymer ?
#
loop_
_entity_poly.entity_id
_entity_poly.type
_entity_poly.pdbx_seq_one_letter_code
_entity_poly.pdbx_strand_id
1 'polypeptide(L)'
;MLKSLKSRRLIIRRSVIFLLFFFFSYLIFSASRHAPSSAKANNIEGERTAVESSVFRWIEERQRQIEPENFIKRLLAHLLPSLNRTPYNERVLLTQLAKNEILKRDKCRYIFEVLYKIDPHWDNAQTVDFHNVDGIDNTLASLLGERLRTYDYCFLSGQLDPTKIFENSTVNPYDLQNKIFPFLKKTSKESKIVMWPVITDLTTGELVPAPEIDMEPSTFNGNFWSNWNSLSEGRGFVLTFAEKDVPLFLKQLKVMDFLRNELPFQIITTGEGLSTESIAEISKIAKEAKQKVYLVDCSTVLDTEFSKKYISFFQNKWVATLFNTFKEYILLDADVVPFVESDYFFDSPSYRQSGILLFKDRVMKSEQTFSYCIEMLREVEPSGQERKSIGSKLIFDSSLPFSSINSEEASVYYNFFKKLQLHHVDSGLVVVNKLEKLNGLLMSFMFNLNGKLQRCVYGDKEIFWLGQLYAGQDYSINPVDGGIIGPVIEQSVNDDGGPSRNYYICSAQIAHSDSKNQLLWINGGLKTCKFSNSAADDFNKEPEYFKSRYKEAAELQRLYDAPLNVEGLIIPDVSVNPWIQIKECSNYMYCAYAKGEKQANSKIDLGRVIRFTSEKSEYINGISRIWNAS
;
A
#
# COMPACT_ATOMS: atom_id res chain seq x y z
N MET A 1 -71.98 52.63 -16.46
CA MET A 1 -71.16 52.06 -15.35
C MET A 1 -70.77 50.57 -15.53
N LEU A 2 -70.84 49.98 -16.74
CA LEU A 2 -70.45 48.58 -17.01
C LEU A 2 -69.21 48.38 -17.92
N LYS A 3 -68.62 49.45 -18.48
CA LYS A 3 -67.37 49.37 -19.29
C LYS A 3 -66.08 49.44 -18.46
N SER A 4 -66.14 49.92 -17.20
CA SER A 4 -64.97 50.07 -16.31
C SER A 4 -64.56 48.76 -15.59
N LEU A 5 -65.51 47.84 -15.36
CA LEU A 5 -65.26 46.57 -14.67
C LEU A 5 -64.58 45.50 -15.56
N LYS A 6 -64.77 45.54 -16.89
CA LYS A 6 -64.07 44.64 -17.84
C LYS A 6 -62.60 44.99 -18.02
N SER A 7 -62.23 46.28 -17.96
CA SER A 7 -60.85 46.74 -18.08
C SER A 7 -60.00 46.37 -16.85
N ARG A 8 -60.53 46.56 -15.63
CA ARG A 8 -59.83 46.16 -14.39
C ARG A 8 -59.62 44.64 -14.27
N ARG A 9 -60.57 43.80 -14.70
CA ARG A 9 -60.39 42.33 -14.72
C ARG A 9 -59.35 41.87 -15.76
N LEU A 10 -59.20 42.59 -16.88
CA LEU A 10 -58.19 42.29 -17.90
C LEU A 10 -56.78 42.67 -17.43
N ILE A 11 -56.64 43.79 -16.74
CA ILE A 11 -55.36 44.26 -16.17
C ILE A 11 -54.91 43.33 -15.04
N ILE A 12 -55.81 42.95 -14.13
CA ILE A 12 -55.49 42.01 -13.04
C ILE A 12 -55.12 40.62 -13.59
N ARG A 13 -55.81 40.12 -14.63
CA ARG A 13 -55.41 38.87 -15.31
C ARG A 13 -54.02 38.99 -15.96
N ARG A 14 -53.71 40.11 -16.61
CA ARG A 14 -52.39 40.33 -17.22
C ARG A 14 -51.28 40.44 -16.19
N SER A 15 -51.53 41.08 -15.05
CA SER A 15 -50.56 41.19 -13.95
C SER A 15 -50.33 39.86 -13.23
N VAL A 16 -51.37 39.04 -13.05
CA VAL A 16 -51.24 37.68 -12.49
C VAL A 16 -50.52 36.73 -13.45
N ILE A 17 -50.79 36.83 -14.76
CA ILE A 17 -50.05 36.08 -15.79
C ILE A 17 -48.57 36.52 -15.83
N PHE A 18 -48.29 37.82 -15.71
CA PHE A 18 -46.91 38.32 -15.64
C PHE A 18 -46.18 37.86 -14.38
N LEU A 19 -46.84 37.86 -13.21
CA LEU A 19 -46.27 37.36 -11.95
C LEU A 19 -46.05 35.85 -11.99
N LEU A 20 -46.97 35.08 -12.58
CA LEU A 20 -46.78 33.65 -12.81
C LEU A 20 -45.67 33.37 -13.82
N PHE A 21 -45.51 34.22 -14.84
CA PHE A 21 -44.41 34.11 -15.80
C PHE A 21 -43.07 34.41 -15.14
N PHE A 22 -42.97 35.41 -14.27
CA PHE A 22 -41.76 35.70 -13.48
C PHE A 22 -41.48 34.60 -12.45
N PHE A 23 -42.51 34.03 -11.81
CA PHE A 23 -42.37 32.93 -10.86
C PHE A 23 -41.93 31.63 -11.55
N PHE A 24 -42.50 31.31 -12.72
CA PHE A 24 -42.04 30.19 -13.55
C PHE A 24 -40.67 30.45 -14.15
N SER A 25 -40.35 31.68 -14.58
CA SER A 25 -39.01 32.04 -15.05
C SER A 25 -37.99 31.96 -13.93
N TYR A 26 -38.36 32.32 -12.70
CA TYR A 26 -37.52 32.17 -11.50
C TYR A 26 -37.34 30.70 -11.11
N LEU A 27 -38.39 29.87 -11.20
CA LEU A 27 -38.29 28.41 -10.99
C LEU A 27 -37.46 27.73 -12.08
N ILE A 28 -37.56 28.17 -13.33
CA ILE A 28 -36.73 27.70 -14.46
C ILE A 28 -35.28 28.17 -14.29
N PHE A 29 -35.04 29.42 -13.85
CA PHE A 29 -33.69 29.91 -13.52
C PHE A 29 -33.11 29.25 -12.27
N SER A 30 -33.93 28.91 -11.27
CA SER A 30 -33.55 28.20 -10.05
C SER A 30 -33.25 26.73 -10.34
N ALA A 31 -34.04 26.06 -11.18
CA ALA A 31 -33.76 24.71 -11.66
C ALA A 31 -32.54 24.69 -12.60
N SER A 32 -32.31 25.76 -13.37
CA SER A 32 -31.11 25.93 -14.20
C SER A 32 -29.84 26.25 -13.39
N ARG A 33 -29.94 26.63 -12.10
CA ARG A 33 -28.76 26.74 -11.19
C ARG A 33 -28.31 25.39 -10.64
N HIS A 34 -29.07 24.32 -10.86
CA HIS A 34 -28.67 22.93 -10.57
C HIS A 34 -28.42 22.09 -11.83
N ALA A 35 -28.40 22.71 -13.01
CA ALA A 35 -27.71 22.13 -14.15
C ALA A 35 -26.22 22.49 -14.02
N PRO A 36 -25.28 21.52 -14.01
CA PRO A 36 -23.87 21.85 -14.05
C PRO A 36 -23.61 22.59 -15.36
N SER A 37 -23.33 23.89 -15.27
CA SER A 37 -22.87 24.63 -16.45
C SER A 37 -21.52 24.04 -16.82
N SER A 38 -21.50 23.24 -17.87
CA SER A 38 -20.29 22.83 -18.58
C SER A 38 -19.72 24.07 -19.28
N ALA A 39 -19.13 24.97 -18.49
CA ALA A 39 -18.14 25.88 -19.00
C ALA A 39 -16.96 25.00 -19.42
N LYS A 40 -16.86 24.75 -20.73
CA LYS A 40 -15.70 24.17 -21.40
C LYS A 40 -14.50 25.09 -21.17
N ALA A 41 -13.91 24.99 -19.99
CA ALA A 41 -12.48 25.21 -19.82
C ALA A 41 -11.77 24.07 -20.57
N ASN A 42 -10.50 24.28 -20.94
CA ASN A 42 -9.64 23.34 -21.66
C ASN A 42 -9.34 22.04 -20.88
N ASN A 43 -10.37 21.35 -20.38
CA ASN A 43 -10.28 20.01 -19.87
C ASN A 43 -10.06 19.10 -21.07
N ILE A 44 -8.91 18.44 -21.08
CA ILE A 44 -8.69 17.27 -21.93
C ILE A 44 -9.83 16.29 -21.61
N GLU A 45 -10.61 15.89 -22.61
CA GLU A 45 -11.70 14.93 -22.43
C GLU A 45 -11.17 13.69 -21.69
N GLY A 46 -11.71 13.39 -20.50
CA GLY A 46 -11.35 12.22 -19.71
C GLY A 46 -10.63 12.49 -18.38
N GLU A 47 -10.20 13.72 -18.07
CA GLU A 47 -9.54 14.01 -16.78
C GLU A 47 -10.52 14.15 -15.61
N ARG A 48 -10.18 13.52 -14.48
CA ARG A 48 -10.89 13.62 -13.20
C ARG A 48 -10.89 15.08 -12.69
N THR A 49 -12.05 15.58 -12.25
CA THR A 49 -12.16 16.88 -11.56
C THR A 49 -11.97 16.70 -10.05
N ALA A 50 -11.26 17.61 -9.39
CA ALA A 50 -11.07 17.54 -7.95
C ALA A 50 -12.39 17.75 -7.17
N VAL A 51 -12.49 17.11 -6.00
CA VAL A 51 -13.65 17.23 -5.10
C VAL A 51 -13.84 18.67 -4.60
N GLU A 52 -15.03 19.01 -4.12
CA GLU A 52 -15.37 20.39 -3.73
C GLU A 52 -14.43 20.97 -2.67
N SER A 53 -14.01 20.13 -1.71
CA SER A 53 -13.08 20.48 -0.62
C SER A 53 -11.59 20.44 -1.01
N SER A 54 -11.27 20.16 -2.28
CA SER A 54 -9.88 20.15 -2.77
C SER A 54 -9.27 21.54 -2.76
N VAL A 55 -8.00 21.62 -2.33
CA VAL A 55 -7.23 22.86 -2.39
C VAL A 55 -6.99 23.31 -3.82
N PHE A 56 -6.76 22.37 -4.74
CA PHE A 56 -6.46 22.67 -6.14
C PHE A 56 -7.70 23.16 -6.89
N ARG A 57 -8.88 22.63 -6.57
CA ARG A 57 -10.14 23.16 -7.10
C ARG A 57 -10.35 24.60 -6.64
N TRP A 58 -10.17 24.87 -5.35
CA TRP A 58 -10.33 26.22 -4.81
C TRP A 58 -9.39 27.23 -5.48
N ILE A 59 -8.12 26.85 -5.66
CA ILE A 59 -7.13 27.70 -6.34
C ILE A 59 -7.55 27.97 -7.79
N GLU A 60 -7.98 26.94 -8.52
CA GLU A 60 -8.45 27.10 -9.91
C GLU A 60 -9.69 28.03 -10.00
N GLU A 61 -10.67 27.85 -9.13
CA GLU A 61 -11.87 28.71 -9.09
C GLU A 61 -11.50 30.17 -8.79
N ARG A 62 -10.53 30.40 -7.91
CA ARG A 62 -9.99 31.75 -7.63
C ARG A 62 -9.23 32.34 -8.82
N GLN A 63 -8.46 31.54 -9.55
CA GLN A 63 -7.78 31.99 -10.77
C GLN A 63 -8.81 32.44 -11.83
N ARG A 64 -9.89 31.67 -12.04
CA ARG A 64 -10.97 32.02 -12.98
C ARG A 64 -11.71 33.32 -12.62
N GLN A 65 -11.75 33.68 -11.34
CA GLN A 65 -12.31 34.97 -10.90
C GLN A 65 -11.42 36.18 -11.25
N ILE A 66 -10.15 35.96 -11.61
CA ILE A 66 -9.15 37.00 -11.88
C ILE A 66 -8.82 37.11 -13.38
N GLU A 67 -9.16 36.10 -14.19
CA GLU A 67 -9.07 36.16 -15.65
C GLU A 67 -9.80 37.40 -16.22
N PRO A 68 -9.27 38.02 -17.29
CA PRO A 68 -9.71 39.34 -17.72
C PRO A 68 -11.22 39.38 -18.01
N GLU A 69 -11.93 40.20 -17.23
CA GLU A 69 -13.37 40.37 -17.31
C GLU A 69 -13.84 40.81 -18.70
N ASN A 70 -14.83 40.11 -19.28
CA ASN A 70 -15.60 40.61 -20.42
C ASN A 70 -16.23 41.98 -20.10
N PHE A 71 -16.42 42.81 -21.13
CA PHE A 71 -16.92 44.20 -21.06
C PHE A 71 -18.14 44.39 -20.14
N ILE A 72 -19.07 43.43 -20.12
CA ILE A 72 -20.30 43.47 -19.31
C ILE A 72 -20.00 43.40 -17.80
N LYS A 73 -19.02 42.59 -17.37
CA LYS A 73 -18.63 42.49 -15.95
C LYS A 73 -17.87 43.73 -15.48
N ARG A 74 -17.03 44.34 -16.34
CA ARG A 74 -16.38 45.62 -16.05
C ARG A 74 -17.39 46.74 -15.81
N LEU A 75 -18.47 46.79 -16.60
CA LEU A 75 -19.55 47.76 -16.45
C LEU A 75 -20.31 47.56 -15.12
N LEU A 76 -20.61 46.31 -14.76
CA LEU A 76 -21.28 45.97 -13.50
C LEU A 76 -20.40 46.21 -12.26
N ALA A 77 -19.09 45.95 -12.35
CA ALA A 77 -18.13 46.24 -11.28
C ALA A 77 -17.91 47.75 -11.06
N HIS A 78 -18.19 48.58 -12.07
CA HIS A 78 -18.23 50.04 -11.93
C HIS A 78 -19.52 50.54 -11.27
N LEU A 79 -20.63 49.83 -11.45
CA LEU A 79 -21.95 50.20 -10.91
C LEU A 79 -22.20 49.67 -9.48
N LEU A 80 -21.45 48.65 -9.05
CA LEU A 80 -21.58 48.02 -7.72
C LEU A 80 -20.18 47.82 -7.07
N PRO A 81 -19.63 48.83 -6.36
CA PRO A 81 -18.30 48.76 -5.75
C PRO A 81 -18.18 47.76 -4.59
N SER A 82 -19.30 47.24 -4.08
CA SER A 82 -19.37 46.34 -2.92
C SER A 82 -19.08 44.87 -3.23
N LEU A 83 -18.76 44.52 -4.48
CA LEU A 83 -18.27 43.19 -4.82
C LEU A 83 -16.81 43.06 -4.40
N ASN A 84 -16.55 42.23 -3.37
CA ASN A 84 -15.24 41.88 -2.82
C ASN A 84 -14.15 41.79 -3.90
N ARG A 85 -13.33 42.83 -4.02
CA ARG A 85 -12.16 42.81 -4.92
C ARG A 85 -11.08 41.98 -4.24
N THR A 86 -10.66 40.90 -4.89
CA THR A 86 -9.47 40.13 -4.49
C THR A 86 -8.28 41.09 -4.31
N PRO A 87 -7.59 41.09 -3.15
CA PRO A 87 -6.43 41.94 -2.88
C PRO A 87 -5.38 41.87 -3.99
N TYR A 88 -4.67 42.99 -4.25
CA TYR A 88 -3.67 43.07 -5.31
C TYR A 88 -2.59 41.98 -5.19
N ASN A 89 -2.06 41.76 -4.00
CA ASN A 89 -1.03 40.75 -3.75
C ASN A 89 -1.54 39.34 -4.04
N GLU A 90 -2.78 39.03 -3.69
CA GLU A 90 -3.40 37.73 -4.00
C GLU A 90 -3.65 37.57 -5.51
N ARG A 91 -3.96 38.65 -6.24
CA ARG A 91 -4.06 38.61 -7.71
C ARG A 91 -2.74 38.33 -8.39
N VAL A 92 -1.65 38.98 -7.95
CA VAL A 92 -0.31 38.74 -8.48
C VAL A 92 0.09 37.28 -8.25
N LEU A 93 -0.10 36.79 -7.03
CA LEU A 93 0.19 35.41 -6.64
C LEU A 93 -0.59 34.40 -7.49
N LEU A 94 -1.91 34.56 -7.61
CA LEU A 94 -2.76 33.65 -8.38
C LEU A 94 -2.43 33.67 -9.88
N THR A 95 -2.01 34.82 -10.42
CA THR A 95 -1.54 34.94 -11.80
C THR A 95 -0.22 34.20 -12.00
N GLN A 96 0.74 34.34 -11.08
CA GLN A 96 2.01 33.62 -11.13
C GLN A 96 1.81 32.10 -10.97
N LEU A 97 0.90 31.68 -10.09
CA LEU A 97 0.50 30.28 -9.94
C LEU A 97 -0.09 29.71 -11.22
N ALA A 98 -0.98 30.44 -11.89
CA ALA A 98 -1.63 30.00 -13.13
C ALA A 98 -0.63 29.80 -14.28
N LYS A 99 0.44 30.62 -14.31
CA LYS A 99 1.52 30.54 -15.30
C LYS A 99 2.68 29.64 -14.87
N ASN A 100 2.63 29.06 -13.66
CA ASN A 100 3.73 28.31 -13.07
C ASN A 100 5.05 29.12 -12.95
N GLU A 101 4.95 30.44 -12.75
CA GLU A 101 6.09 31.39 -12.64
C GLU A 101 6.51 31.66 -11.17
N ILE A 102 5.89 30.97 -10.21
CA ILE A 102 6.14 31.14 -8.78
C ILE A 102 7.21 30.16 -8.27
N LEU A 103 8.04 30.60 -7.32
CA LEU A 103 9.00 29.72 -6.64
C LEU A 103 8.29 28.55 -5.95
N LYS A 104 8.87 27.35 -6.00
CA LYS A 104 8.28 26.15 -5.38
C LYS A 104 7.97 26.37 -3.88
N ARG A 105 8.87 27.05 -3.16
CA ARG A 105 8.68 27.44 -1.75
C ARG A 105 7.37 28.20 -1.52
N ASP A 106 7.15 29.25 -2.29
CA ASP A 106 5.97 30.12 -2.14
C ASP A 106 4.69 29.42 -2.61
N LYS A 107 4.80 28.59 -3.66
CA LYS A 107 3.70 27.72 -4.10
C LYS A 107 3.27 26.76 -3.00
N CYS A 108 4.21 26.02 -2.42
CA CYS A 108 3.96 25.06 -1.36
C CYS A 108 3.37 25.75 -0.13
N ARG A 109 3.95 26.88 0.29
CA ARG A 109 3.41 27.70 1.37
C ARG A 109 1.95 28.06 1.12
N TYR A 110 1.64 28.59 -0.06
CA TYR A 110 0.30 29.03 -0.40
C TYR A 110 -0.71 27.87 -0.44
N ILE A 111 -0.34 26.72 -1.01
CA ILE A 111 -1.21 25.53 -1.05
C ILE A 111 -1.63 25.15 0.38
N PHE A 112 -0.69 25.02 1.31
CA PHE A 112 -1.03 24.66 2.69
C PHE A 112 -1.77 25.79 3.44
N GLU A 113 -1.43 27.06 3.22
CA GLU A 113 -2.21 28.18 3.79
C GLU A 113 -3.67 28.17 3.31
N VAL A 114 -3.90 27.84 2.04
CA VAL A 114 -5.25 27.68 1.49
C VAL A 114 -5.93 26.45 2.09
N LEU A 115 -5.24 25.32 2.25
CA LEU A 115 -5.81 24.12 2.87
C LEU A 115 -6.38 24.44 4.26
N TYR A 116 -5.61 25.14 5.11
CA TYR A 116 -6.07 25.58 6.43
C TYR A 116 -7.17 26.64 6.38
N LYS A 117 -7.24 27.44 5.30
CA LYS A 117 -8.29 28.45 5.12
C LYS A 117 -9.62 27.81 4.70
N ILE A 118 -9.60 26.78 3.88
CA ILE A 118 -10.80 26.08 3.39
C ILE A 118 -11.45 25.30 4.54
N ASP A 119 -10.65 24.55 5.27
CA ASP A 119 -11.10 23.76 6.41
C ASP A 119 -10.01 23.81 7.49
N PRO A 120 -10.14 24.60 8.56
CA PRO A 120 -9.16 24.64 9.64
C PRO A 120 -9.04 23.34 10.45
N HIS A 121 -10.06 22.47 10.38
CA HIS A 121 -10.16 21.25 11.19
C HIS A 121 -9.81 19.99 10.39
N TRP A 122 -9.35 20.13 9.15
CA TRP A 122 -8.94 19.01 8.32
C TRP A 122 -7.93 18.12 9.02
N ASP A 123 -8.08 16.80 8.90
CA ASP A 123 -7.15 15.83 9.49
C ASP A 123 -7.26 14.50 8.73
N ASN A 124 -6.12 13.88 8.41
CA ASN A 124 -6.13 12.54 7.81
C ASN A 124 -6.54 11.46 8.81
N ALA A 125 -6.55 11.73 10.12
CA ALA A 125 -7.13 10.85 11.13
C ALA A 125 -8.60 10.52 10.84
N GLN A 126 -9.35 11.39 10.16
CA GLN A 126 -10.74 11.13 9.80
C GLN A 126 -10.90 9.96 8.80
N THR A 127 -9.83 9.62 8.08
CA THR A 127 -9.84 8.56 7.05
C THR A 127 -9.75 7.16 7.64
N VAL A 128 -9.35 7.02 8.90
CA VAL A 128 -9.12 5.71 9.55
C VAL A 128 -10.42 5.03 9.95
N ASP A 129 -11.47 5.82 10.20
CA ASP A 129 -12.79 5.31 10.54
C ASP A 129 -13.56 5.01 9.25
N PHE A 130 -14.25 3.87 9.21
CA PHE A 130 -15.14 3.52 8.11
C PHE A 130 -16.53 4.10 8.38
N HIS A 131 -16.92 5.14 7.63
CA HIS A 131 -18.19 5.85 7.85
C HIS A 131 -19.37 5.12 7.23
N ASN A 132 -19.12 4.15 6.34
CA ASN A 132 -20.13 3.40 5.59
C ASN A 132 -21.06 4.32 4.78
N VAL A 133 -20.49 5.41 4.25
CA VAL A 133 -21.16 6.38 3.39
C VAL A 133 -20.20 6.71 2.26
N ASP A 134 -20.45 6.14 1.08
CA ASP A 134 -19.51 6.20 -0.06
C ASP A 134 -19.08 7.62 -0.41
N GLY A 135 -19.99 8.59 -0.38
CA GLY A 135 -19.65 10.00 -0.65
C GLY A 135 -18.63 10.58 0.35
N ILE A 136 -18.74 10.20 1.64
CA ILE A 136 -17.81 10.65 2.69
C ILE A 136 -16.49 9.89 2.56
N ASP A 137 -16.53 8.57 2.56
CA ASP A 137 -15.34 7.72 2.54
C ASP A 137 -14.50 7.96 1.27
N ASN A 138 -15.13 8.09 0.10
CA ASN A 138 -14.43 8.34 -1.15
C ASN A 138 -13.84 9.76 -1.19
N THR A 139 -14.54 10.76 -0.65
CA THR A 139 -14.00 12.14 -0.56
C THR A 139 -12.79 12.18 0.35
N LEU A 140 -12.86 11.53 1.53
CA LEU A 140 -11.75 11.43 2.47
C LEU A 140 -10.54 10.72 1.84
N ALA A 141 -10.76 9.60 1.12
CA ALA A 141 -9.70 8.91 0.39
C ALA A 141 -9.09 9.77 -0.73
N SER A 142 -9.91 10.52 -1.47
CA SER A 142 -9.47 11.45 -2.52
C SER A 142 -8.54 12.54 -1.94
N LEU A 143 -8.98 13.19 -0.86
CA LEU A 143 -8.21 14.23 -0.17
C LEU A 143 -6.94 13.67 0.47
N LEU A 144 -6.97 12.43 0.99
CA LEU A 144 -5.79 11.77 1.53
C LEU A 144 -4.67 11.67 0.47
N GLY A 145 -4.99 11.14 -0.72
CA GLY A 145 -4.02 11.03 -1.82
C GLY A 145 -3.51 12.40 -2.27
N GLU A 146 -4.39 13.39 -2.41
CA GLU A 146 -4.05 14.77 -2.77
C GLU A 146 -3.05 15.39 -1.77
N ARG A 147 -3.33 15.25 -0.46
CA ARG A 147 -2.50 15.81 0.62
C ARG A 147 -1.13 15.13 0.67
N LEU A 148 -1.07 13.81 0.52
CA LEU A 148 0.19 13.05 0.56
C LEU A 148 1.09 13.37 -0.65
N ARG A 149 0.53 13.47 -1.87
CA ARG A 149 1.30 13.90 -3.05
C ARG A 149 1.74 15.35 -2.96
N THR A 150 0.92 16.22 -2.38
CA THR A 150 1.30 17.61 -2.10
C THR A 150 2.45 17.68 -1.08
N TYR A 151 2.40 16.87 -0.03
CA TYR A 151 3.46 16.77 0.97
C TYR A 151 4.78 16.29 0.35
N ASP A 152 4.73 15.27 -0.49
CA ASP A 152 5.90 14.78 -1.22
C ASP A 152 6.48 15.85 -2.16
N TYR A 153 5.64 16.45 -3.02
CA TYR A 153 6.05 17.51 -3.95
C TYR A 153 6.80 18.66 -3.26
N CYS A 154 6.38 18.99 -2.03
CA CYS A 154 6.94 20.09 -1.26
C CYS A 154 8.14 19.70 -0.41
N PHE A 155 8.05 18.65 0.40
CA PHE A 155 8.99 18.41 1.49
C PHE A 155 9.90 17.21 1.26
N LEU A 156 9.39 16.10 0.69
CA LEU A 156 10.20 14.89 0.44
C LEU A 156 10.97 15.03 -0.87
N SER A 157 10.31 14.83 -2.01
CA SER A 157 10.92 15.09 -3.33
C SER A 157 11.24 16.56 -3.57
N GLY A 158 10.49 17.46 -2.93
CA GLY A 158 10.74 18.90 -3.00
C GLY A 158 11.93 19.39 -2.17
N GLN A 159 12.36 18.59 -1.18
CA GLN A 159 13.47 18.90 -0.25
C GLN A 159 13.34 20.26 0.45
N LEU A 160 12.11 20.75 0.65
CA LEU A 160 11.89 21.96 1.42
C LEU A 160 11.70 21.63 2.89
N ASP A 161 12.20 22.51 3.75
CA ASP A 161 12.03 22.40 5.19
C ASP A 161 10.72 23.09 5.63
N PRO A 162 9.72 22.35 6.13
CA PRO A 162 8.45 22.92 6.58
C PRO A 162 8.64 23.98 7.68
N THR A 163 9.63 23.84 8.56
CA THR A 163 9.88 24.81 9.63
C THR A 163 10.32 26.17 9.10
N LYS A 164 11.07 26.18 7.98
CA LYS A 164 11.53 27.40 7.29
C LYS A 164 10.50 27.97 6.32
N ILE A 165 9.64 27.12 5.74
CA ILE A 165 8.55 27.59 4.86
C ILE A 165 7.52 28.37 5.68
N PHE A 166 7.19 27.89 6.87
CA PHE A 166 6.07 28.40 7.66
C PHE A 166 6.45 29.31 8.82
N GLU A 167 7.71 29.75 8.94
CA GLU A 167 8.20 30.61 10.04
C GLU A 167 7.32 31.86 10.27
N ASN A 168 6.82 32.47 9.18
CA ASN A 168 5.94 33.63 9.19
C ASN A 168 4.57 33.35 8.54
N SER A 169 4.05 32.14 8.73
CA SER A 169 2.76 31.68 8.19
C SER A 169 1.74 31.43 9.30
N THR A 170 0.46 31.36 8.93
CA THR A 170 -0.62 30.89 9.81
C THR A 170 -0.58 29.37 10.01
N VAL A 171 0.14 28.65 9.15
CA VAL A 171 0.32 27.20 9.25
C VAL A 171 1.39 26.89 10.28
N ASN A 172 1.09 26.02 11.23
CA ASN A 172 2.08 25.48 12.15
C ASN A 172 2.67 24.19 11.57
N PRO A 173 4.00 24.09 11.31
CA PRO A 173 4.61 22.90 10.69
C PRO A 173 4.43 21.62 11.53
N TYR A 174 4.43 21.73 12.86
CA TYR A 174 4.25 20.59 13.75
C TYR A 174 2.80 20.08 13.72
N ASP A 175 1.83 21.00 13.66
CA ASP A 175 0.42 20.65 13.49
C ASP A 175 0.16 20.02 12.11
N LEU A 176 0.74 20.61 11.05
CA LEU A 176 0.69 20.07 9.69
C LEU A 176 1.18 18.62 9.64
N GLN A 177 2.34 18.33 10.25
CA GLN A 177 2.88 16.98 10.28
C GLN A 177 1.93 15.99 10.96
N ASN A 178 1.35 16.35 12.11
CA ASN A 178 0.42 15.48 12.84
C ASN A 178 -0.90 15.29 12.08
N LYS A 179 -1.43 16.32 11.40
CA LYS A 179 -2.64 16.20 10.57
C LYS A 179 -2.44 15.33 9.34
N ILE A 180 -1.22 15.29 8.79
CA ILE A 180 -0.91 14.42 7.64
C ILE A 180 -0.66 12.98 8.10
N PHE A 181 0.10 12.82 9.19
CA PHE A 181 0.55 11.54 9.73
C PHE A 181 0.09 11.38 11.20
N PRO A 182 -1.19 11.06 11.43
CA PRO A 182 -1.79 11.07 12.76
C PRO A 182 -1.26 9.99 13.71
N PHE A 183 -0.49 9.03 13.19
CA PHE A 183 0.19 8.00 13.98
C PHE A 183 1.50 8.49 14.62
N LEU A 184 2.05 9.63 14.20
CA LEU A 184 3.26 10.19 14.80
C LEU A 184 2.94 10.86 16.13
N LYS A 185 3.90 10.78 17.05
CA LYS A 185 3.84 11.49 18.33
C LYS A 185 3.80 13.00 18.09
N LYS A 186 2.91 13.68 18.82
CA LYS A 186 2.80 15.13 18.76
C LYS A 186 4.08 15.80 19.25
N THR A 187 4.53 16.80 18.51
CA THR A 187 5.73 17.61 18.79
C THR A 187 5.43 19.10 18.65
N SER A 188 6.37 19.93 19.08
CA SER A 188 6.25 21.39 19.07
C SER A 188 7.62 22.06 19.01
N LYS A 189 7.65 23.40 18.91
CA LYS A 189 8.89 24.20 18.94
C LYS A 189 9.67 24.02 20.24
N GLU A 190 9.00 23.62 21.33
CA GLU A 190 9.57 23.39 22.66
C GLU A 190 10.09 21.97 22.86
N SER A 191 10.01 21.10 21.84
CA SER A 191 10.48 19.72 21.93
C SER A 191 11.99 19.67 22.21
N LYS A 192 12.38 18.97 23.27
CA LYS A 192 13.78 18.84 23.72
C LYS A 192 14.40 17.48 23.43
N ILE A 193 13.62 16.56 22.86
CA ILE A 193 14.02 15.18 22.59
C ILE A 193 13.67 14.87 21.14
N VAL A 194 14.64 14.29 20.44
CA VAL A 194 14.48 13.81 19.07
C VAL A 194 13.52 12.63 19.07
N MET A 195 12.57 12.61 18.14
CA MET A 195 11.75 11.42 17.89
C MET A 195 12.64 10.33 17.28
N TRP A 196 13.17 9.47 18.13
CA TRP A 196 14.03 8.34 17.76
C TRP A 196 13.57 7.09 18.52
N PRO A 197 13.46 5.91 17.88
CA PRO A 197 13.07 4.67 18.55
C PRO A 197 14.12 4.24 19.58
N VAL A 198 13.70 3.49 20.59
CA VAL A 198 14.63 2.85 21.52
C VAL A 198 15.15 1.58 20.85
N ILE A 199 16.46 1.51 20.63
CA ILE A 199 17.08 0.38 19.93
C ILE A 199 17.94 -0.39 20.93
N THR A 200 17.72 -1.71 21.04
CA THR A 200 18.52 -2.61 21.88
C THR A 200 19.18 -3.65 20.99
N ASP A 201 20.50 -3.82 21.10
CA ASP A 201 21.21 -4.94 20.51
C ASP A 201 20.94 -6.18 21.36
N LEU A 202 20.19 -7.15 20.84
CA LEU A 202 19.84 -8.37 21.56
C LEU A 202 21.02 -9.34 21.66
N THR A 203 22.09 -9.15 20.89
CA THR A 203 23.30 -9.97 20.98
C THR A 203 24.24 -9.52 22.09
N THR A 204 24.22 -8.25 22.48
CA THR A 204 25.01 -7.73 23.61
C THR A 204 24.16 -7.43 24.84
N GLY A 205 22.88 -7.10 24.65
CA GLY A 205 21.97 -6.59 25.68
C GLY A 205 22.08 -5.07 25.89
N GLU A 206 22.86 -4.38 25.06
CA GLU A 206 23.14 -2.95 25.21
C GLU A 206 22.18 -2.08 24.40
N LEU A 207 21.91 -0.88 24.90
CA LEU A 207 21.17 0.14 24.15
C LEU A 207 22.06 0.74 23.07
N VAL A 208 21.53 0.83 21.85
CA VAL A 208 22.17 1.56 20.76
C VAL A 208 21.78 3.03 20.89
N PRO A 209 22.75 3.96 21.08
CA PRO A 209 22.44 5.38 21.21
C PRO A 209 21.86 5.93 19.91
N ALA A 210 21.02 6.95 20.04
CA ALA A 210 20.58 7.72 18.88
C ALA A 210 21.81 8.35 18.18
N PRO A 211 21.78 8.49 16.84
CA PRO A 211 22.89 9.11 16.10
C PRO A 211 23.12 10.55 16.57
N GLU A 212 24.36 11.01 16.48
CA GLU A 212 24.67 12.42 16.70
C GLU A 212 24.02 13.27 15.61
N ILE A 213 23.20 14.23 16.02
CA ILE A 213 22.41 15.07 15.13
C ILE A 213 22.88 16.51 15.28
N ASP A 214 23.37 17.10 14.18
CA ASP A 214 23.81 18.50 14.12
C ASP A 214 22.63 19.46 13.90
N MET A 215 21.60 19.34 14.73
CA MET A 215 20.46 20.27 14.78
C MET A 215 19.66 20.12 16.08
N GLU A 216 18.92 21.17 16.43
CA GLU A 216 18.02 21.16 17.58
C GLU A 216 16.91 20.09 17.41
N PRO A 217 16.48 19.42 18.50
CA PRO A 217 15.43 18.40 18.44
C PRO A 217 14.11 18.90 17.84
N SER A 218 13.73 20.15 18.08
CA SER A 218 12.54 20.75 17.49
C SER A 218 12.67 20.91 15.97
N THR A 219 13.83 21.32 15.47
CA THR A 219 14.14 21.37 14.03
C THR A 219 14.11 19.98 13.41
N PHE A 220 14.70 18.97 14.08
CA PHE A 220 14.64 17.60 13.61
C PHE A 220 13.19 17.11 13.48
N ASN A 221 12.42 17.24 14.57
CA ASN A 221 11.06 16.76 14.66
C ASN A 221 10.08 17.51 13.74
N GLY A 222 10.33 18.79 13.48
CA GLY A 222 9.50 19.61 12.59
C GLY A 222 9.63 19.23 11.11
N ASN A 223 10.74 18.60 10.72
CA ASN A 223 10.96 18.02 9.39
C ASN A 223 11.27 16.52 9.49
N PHE A 224 10.48 15.80 10.31
CA PHE A 224 10.80 14.46 10.78
C PHE A 224 11.13 13.49 9.64
N TRP A 225 10.26 13.36 8.64
CA TRP A 225 10.43 12.35 7.59
C TRP A 225 11.69 12.54 6.76
N SER A 226 12.03 13.80 6.41
CA SER A 226 13.26 14.07 5.65
C SER A 226 14.50 13.73 6.47
N ASN A 227 14.52 14.15 7.74
CA ASN A 227 15.65 13.90 8.64
C ASN A 227 15.78 12.41 9.00
N TRP A 228 14.68 11.75 9.35
CA TRP A 228 14.60 10.31 9.61
C TRP A 228 15.14 9.49 8.43
N ASN A 229 14.69 9.81 7.22
CA ASN A 229 15.15 9.11 6.02
C ASN A 229 16.65 9.35 5.79
N SER A 230 17.13 10.59 5.96
CA SER A 230 18.55 10.94 5.74
C SER A 230 19.54 10.19 6.63
N LEU A 231 19.08 9.73 7.80
CA LEU A 231 19.88 8.93 8.74
C LEU A 231 19.83 7.43 8.46
N SER A 232 19.15 7.00 7.39
CA SER A 232 19.03 5.58 7.06
C SER A 232 20.28 5.08 6.34
N GLU A 233 20.86 3.99 6.82
CA GLU A 233 22.13 3.46 6.30
C GLU A 233 22.18 1.93 6.27
N GLY A 234 23.09 1.38 5.47
CA GLY A 234 23.34 -0.07 5.42
C GLY A 234 22.19 -0.90 4.86
N ARG A 235 22.37 -2.23 5.01
CA ARG A 235 21.47 -3.30 4.57
C ARG A 235 21.06 -4.18 5.74
N GLY A 236 19.82 -4.67 5.73
CA GLY A 236 19.37 -5.60 6.76
C GLY A 236 18.01 -6.23 6.52
N PHE A 237 17.63 -7.13 7.43
CA PHE A 237 16.31 -7.74 7.49
C PHE A 237 15.42 -6.97 8.47
N VAL A 238 14.16 -6.78 8.09
CA VAL A 238 13.16 -6.05 8.86
C VAL A 238 11.98 -6.98 9.12
N LEU A 239 11.60 -7.13 10.38
CA LEU A 239 10.51 -8.02 10.78
C LEU A 239 9.61 -7.37 11.82
N THR A 240 8.39 -7.87 11.85
CA THR A 240 7.44 -7.72 12.96
C THR A 240 6.66 -9.02 13.06
N PHE A 241 6.38 -9.46 14.29
CA PHE A 241 5.60 -10.67 14.51
C PHE A 241 4.99 -10.64 15.92
N ALA A 242 3.94 -11.43 16.12
CA ALA A 242 3.31 -11.56 17.43
C ALA A 242 4.10 -12.53 18.33
N GLU A 243 3.87 -12.45 19.64
CA GLU A 243 4.46 -13.37 20.63
C GLU A 243 4.37 -14.85 20.23
N LYS A 244 3.21 -15.28 19.71
CA LYS A 244 2.96 -16.66 19.27
C LYS A 244 3.87 -17.14 18.12
N ASP A 245 4.45 -16.20 17.37
CA ASP A 245 5.25 -16.45 16.18
C ASP A 245 6.76 -16.40 16.49
N VAL A 246 7.16 -16.09 17.73
CA VAL A 246 8.56 -16.15 18.20
C VAL A 246 9.23 -17.49 17.84
N PRO A 247 8.60 -18.67 18.04
CA PRO A 247 9.20 -19.94 17.66
C PRO A 247 9.54 -20.08 16.18
N LEU A 248 8.82 -19.38 15.28
CA LEU A 248 9.12 -19.36 13.85
C LEU A 248 10.38 -18.54 13.59
N PHE A 249 10.51 -17.38 14.23
CA PHE A 249 11.71 -16.55 14.10
C PHE A 249 12.97 -17.25 14.64
N LEU A 250 12.88 -17.98 15.75
CA LEU A 250 14.02 -18.76 16.27
C LEU A 250 14.51 -19.81 15.26
N LYS A 251 13.58 -20.45 14.52
CA LYS A 251 13.92 -21.38 13.43
C LYS A 251 14.54 -20.66 12.25
N GLN A 252 14.04 -19.47 11.92
CA GLN A 252 14.60 -18.62 10.89
C GLN A 252 16.06 -18.25 11.20
N LEU A 253 16.39 -17.88 12.45
CA LEU A 253 17.77 -17.61 12.86
C LEU A 253 18.71 -18.81 12.63
N LYS A 254 18.26 -20.04 12.99
CA LYS A 254 19.03 -21.27 12.74
C LYS A 254 19.27 -21.51 11.24
N VAL A 255 18.27 -21.25 10.39
CA VAL A 255 18.43 -21.34 8.93
C VAL A 255 19.38 -20.27 8.40
N MET A 256 19.29 -19.05 8.91
CA MET A 256 20.13 -17.94 8.44
C MET A 256 21.61 -18.12 8.82
N ASP A 257 21.90 -18.77 9.96
CA ASP A 257 23.26 -19.23 10.29
C ASP A 257 23.78 -20.28 9.29
N PHE A 258 22.95 -21.27 8.93
CA PHE A 258 23.31 -22.26 7.91
C PHE A 258 23.60 -21.61 6.55
N LEU A 259 22.84 -20.58 6.18
CA LEU A 259 23.05 -19.77 4.98
C LEU A 259 24.21 -18.78 5.10
N ARG A 260 24.89 -18.73 6.25
CA ARG A 260 25.99 -17.81 6.56
C ARG A 260 25.63 -16.35 6.34
N ASN A 261 24.41 -15.98 6.73
CA ASN A 261 23.97 -14.60 6.64
C ASN A 261 24.81 -13.69 7.55
N GLU A 262 25.23 -12.55 7.00
CA GLU A 262 25.96 -11.50 7.71
C GLU A 262 25.11 -10.24 7.96
N LEU A 263 23.96 -10.11 7.29
CA LEU A 263 23.11 -8.94 7.42
C LEU A 263 22.37 -8.93 8.77
N PRO A 264 22.30 -7.79 9.46
CA PRO A 264 21.58 -7.66 10.72
C PRO A 264 20.05 -7.76 10.56
N PHE A 265 19.38 -8.23 11.60
CA PHE A 265 17.93 -8.23 11.75
C PHE A 265 17.48 -7.07 12.65
N GLN A 266 16.40 -6.39 12.28
CA GLN A 266 15.65 -5.50 13.15
C GLN A 266 14.23 -6.03 13.34
N ILE A 267 13.86 -6.26 14.60
CA ILE A 267 12.50 -6.58 15.02
C ILE A 267 11.87 -5.27 15.47
N ILE A 268 10.85 -4.80 14.75
CA ILE A 268 10.21 -3.52 15.01
C ILE A 268 8.94 -3.77 15.81
N THR A 269 8.73 -2.99 16.87
CA THR A 269 7.53 -3.03 17.71
C THR A 269 6.97 -1.63 17.93
N THR A 270 5.71 -1.54 18.34
CA THR A 270 5.08 -0.29 18.78
C THR A 270 5.31 0.01 20.27
N GLY A 271 6.17 -0.78 20.94
CA GLY A 271 6.42 -0.75 22.38
C GLY A 271 5.62 -1.76 23.21
N GLU A 272 4.71 -2.50 22.57
CA GLU A 272 3.99 -3.62 23.14
C GLU A 272 4.11 -4.80 22.16
N GLY A 273 4.24 -6.05 22.65
CA GLY A 273 4.07 -7.22 21.79
C GLY A 273 4.96 -8.42 22.07
N LEU A 274 6.15 -8.24 22.67
CA LEU A 274 7.05 -9.33 23.03
C LEU A 274 7.29 -9.40 24.54
N SER A 275 7.23 -10.61 25.11
CA SER A 275 7.53 -10.85 26.52
C SER A 275 9.04 -10.76 26.82
N THR A 276 9.40 -10.56 28.09
CA THR A 276 10.81 -10.55 28.51
C THR A 276 11.44 -11.93 28.29
N GLU A 277 10.67 -12.99 28.49
CA GLU A 277 11.05 -14.38 28.25
C GLU A 277 11.37 -14.62 26.76
N SER A 278 10.50 -14.18 25.87
CA SER A 278 10.71 -14.29 24.41
C SER A 278 11.91 -13.48 23.95
N ILE A 279 12.10 -12.26 24.46
CA ILE A 279 13.29 -11.45 24.16
C ILE A 279 14.58 -12.16 24.62
N ALA A 280 14.56 -12.77 25.82
CA ALA A 280 15.70 -13.53 26.33
C ALA A 280 15.99 -14.78 25.48
N GLU A 281 14.95 -15.48 25.01
CA GLU A 281 15.09 -16.62 24.11
C GLU A 281 15.66 -16.21 22.74
N ILE A 282 15.14 -15.13 22.14
CA ILE A 282 15.69 -14.55 20.90
C ILE A 282 17.15 -14.18 21.09
N SER A 283 17.51 -13.49 22.18
CA SER A 283 18.90 -13.12 22.48
C SER A 283 19.82 -14.34 22.54
N LYS A 284 19.37 -15.41 23.21
CA LYS A 284 20.12 -16.66 23.32
C LYS A 284 20.36 -17.30 21.95
N ILE A 285 19.30 -17.50 21.16
CA ILE A 285 19.41 -18.16 19.86
C ILE A 285 20.19 -17.29 18.86
N ALA A 286 20.02 -15.96 18.89
CA ALA A 286 20.80 -15.04 18.05
C ALA A 286 22.31 -15.16 18.30
N LYS A 287 22.73 -15.28 19.56
CA LYS A 287 24.14 -15.51 19.94
C LYS A 287 24.65 -16.87 19.45
N GLU A 288 23.86 -17.93 19.65
CA GLU A 288 24.20 -19.29 19.20
C GLU A 288 24.35 -19.36 17.67
N ALA A 289 23.42 -18.72 16.95
CA ALA A 289 23.36 -18.63 15.49
C ALA A 289 24.31 -17.55 14.89
N LYS A 290 25.06 -16.84 15.74
CA LYS A 290 25.96 -15.73 15.34
C LYS A 290 25.27 -14.66 14.46
N GLN A 291 23.99 -14.45 14.66
CA GLN A 291 23.19 -13.47 13.92
C GLN A 291 23.06 -12.18 14.74
N LYS A 292 23.29 -11.02 14.12
CA LYS A 292 23.05 -9.71 14.74
C LYS A 292 21.56 -9.41 14.73
N VAL A 293 20.96 -9.20 15.90
CA VAL A 293 19.53 -8.93 16.04
C VAL A 293 19.33 -7.72 16.95
N TYR A 294 18.54 -6.76 16.48
CA TYR A 294 18.17 -5.57 17.23
C TYR A 294 16.66 -5.53 17.45
N LEU A 295 16.25 -5.10 18.64
CA LEU A 295 14.86 -4.73 18.93
C LEU A 295 14.72 -3.21 18.77
N VAL A 296 13.78 -2.78 17.93
CA VAL A 296 13.49 -1.37 17.64
C VAL A 296 12.09 -1.04 18.16
N ASP A 297 12.03 -0.39 19.32
CA ASP A 297 10.79 0.03 19.97
C ASP A 297 10.40 1.45 19.54
N CYS A 298 9.28 1.56 18.84
CA CYS A 298 8.78 2.81 18.28
C CYS A 298 7.86 3.62 19.21
N SER A 299 7.69 3.25 20.48
CA SER A 299 6.81 3.94 21.44
C SER A 299 7.20 5.41 21.70
N THR A 300 8.46 5.77 21.47
CA THR A 300 8.95 7.16 21.58
C THR A 300 8.61 8.02 20.37
N VAL A 301 8.29 7.40 19.22
CA VAL A 301 8.03 8.05 17.92
C VAL A 301 6.55 8.04 17.56
N LEU A 302 5.81 7.01 17.99
CA LEU A 302 4.40 6.85 17.71
C LEU A 302 3.51 7.50 18.77
N ASP A 303 2.33 7.98 18.34
CA ASP A 303 1.28 8.37 19.27
C ASP A 303 0.68 7.12 19.94
N THR A 304 0.70 7.08 21.27
CA THR A 304 0.33 5.90 22.05
C THR A 304 -1.14 5.53 21.87
N GLU A 305 -2.05 6.52 21.90
CA GLU A 305 -3.49 6.26 21.80
C GLU A 305 -3.87 5.86 20.37
N PHE A 306 -3.29 6.53 19.38
CA PHE A 306 -3.49 6.16 17.98
C PHE A 306 -3.01 4.73 17.71
N SER A 307 -1.79 4.40 18.17
CA SER A 307 -1.18 3.09 17.93
C SER A 307 -2.01 1.97 18.55
N LYS A 308 -2.43 2.11 19.81
CA LYS A 308 -3.27 1.12 20.50
C LYS A 308 -4.60 0.87 19.81
N LYS A 309 -5.18 1.91 19.22
CA LYS A 309 -6.49 1.83 18.57
C LYS A 309 -6.43 1.32 17.13
N TYR A 310 -5.41 1.72 16.38
CA TYR A 310 -5.41 1.57 14.91
C TYR A 310 -4.23 0.77 14.35
N ILE A 311 -3.18 0.51 15.14
CA ILE A 311 -2.02 -0.28 14.69
C ILE A 311 -2.05 -1.65 15.37
N SER A 312 -2.55 -2.64 14.65
CA SER A 312 -2.57 -4.04 15.06
C SER A 312 -2.43 -4.94 13.84
N PHE A 313 -2.26 -6.25 14.01
CA PHE A 313 -2.20 -7.21 12.89
C PHE A 313 -1.31 -6.74 11.71
N PHE A 314 -1.90 -6.51 10.52
CA PHE A 314 -1.20 -6.12 9.30
C PHE A 314 -0.57 -4.73 9.36
N GLN A 315 -1.11 -3.82 10.16
CA GLN A 315 -0.58 -2.45 10.27
C GLN A 315 0.84 -2.41 10.84
N ASN A 316 1.23 -3.40 11.65
CA ASN A 316 2.59 -3.50 12.20
C ASN A 316 3.67 -3.59 11.11
N LYS A 317 3.37 -4.21 9.95
CA LYS A 317 4.34 -4.31 8.84
C LYS A 317 4.73 -2.93 8.31
N TRP A 318 3.82 -1.96 8.35
CA TRP A 318 4.11 -0.59 7.93
C TRP A 318 4.94 0.16 8.95
N VAL A 319 4.72 -0.08 10.25
CA VAL A 319 5.62 0.43 11.30
C VAL A 319 7.03 -0.14 11.08
N ALA A 320 7.15 -1.44 10.82
CA ALA A 320 8.43 -2.08 10.53
C ALA A 320 9.13 -1.49 9.29
N THR A 321 8.37 -1.34 8.21
CA THR A 321 8.81 -0.77 6.93
C THR A 321 9.30 0.68 7.06
N LEU A 322 8.63 1.50 7.88
CA LEU A 322 8.96 2.93 8.01
C LEU A 322 10.01 3.24 9.07
N PHE A 323 9.99 2.53 10.20
CA PHE A 323 10.77 2.89 11.39
C PHE A 323 12.00 1.99 11.67
N ASN A 324 12.38 1.12 10.72
CA ASN A 324 13.70 0.50 10.72
C ASN A 324 14.79 1.52 10.32
N THR A 325 16.05 1.31 10.71
CA THR A 325 17.14 2.26 10.42
C THR A 325 17.87 2.00 9.10
N PHE A 326 17.46 1.00 8.31
CA PHE A 326 18.18 0.62 7.11
C PHE A 326 17.85 1.51 5.90
N LYS A 327 18.85 1.75 5.06
CA LYS A 327 18.64 2.35 3.73
C LYS A 327 17.99 1.35 2.77
N GLU A 328 18.56 0.17 2.67
CA GLU A 328 18.08 -0.93 1.83
C GLU A 328 17.71 -2.09 2.75
N TYR A 329 16.52 -2.67 2.64
CA TYR A 329 16.13 -3.77 3.51
C TYR A 329 15.26 -4.81 2.81
N ILE A 330 15.24 -6.00 3.41
CA ILE A 330 14.29 -7.07 3.09
C ILE A 330 13.29 -7.16 4.23
N LEU A 331 12.04 -6.75 3.99
CA LEU A 331 10.93 -7.05 4.90
C LEU A 331 10.66 -8.56 4.79
N LEU A 332 10.56 -9.23 5.93
CA LEU A 332 10.45 -10.68 5.99
C LEU A 332 9.39 -11.12 7.01
N ASP A 333 8.49 -12.02 6.61
CA ASP A 333 7.62 -12.72 7.57
C ASP A 333 8.42 -13.76 8.38
N ALA A 334 7.99 -14.04 9.61
CA ALA A 334 8.67 -14.98 10.50
C ALA A 334 8.65 -16.44 9.98
N ASP A 335 7.72 -16.77 9.08
CA ASP A 335 7.61 -18.08 8.42
C ASP A 335 8.12 -18.07 6.96
N VAL A 336 8.90 -17.07 6.57
CA VAL A 336 9.60 -17.11 5.29
C VAL A 336 10.96 -17.79 5.42
N VAL A 337 11.29 -18.62 4.43
CA VAL A 337 12.57 -19.32 4.36
C VAL A 337 13.25 -19.02 3.01
N PRO A 338 14.41 -18.33 3.01
CA PRO A 338 15.21 -18.13 1.81
C PRO A 338 16.07 -19.38 1.49
N PHE A 339 16.42 -19.53 0.21
CA PHE A 339 17.31 -20.59 -0.32
C PHE A 339 18.51 -20.02 -1.10
N VAL A 340 18.64 -18.70 -1.11
CA VAL A 340 19.71 -17.94 -1.76
C VAL A 340 20.30 -16.94 -0.76
N GLU A 341 21.51 -16.49 -1.04
CA GLU A 341 22.16 -15.41 -0.28
C GLU A 341 21.36 -14.10 -0.43
N SER A 342 21.40 -13.26 0.60
CA SER A 342 20.55 -12.05 0.68
C SER A 342 20.87 -11.03 -0.40
N ASP A 343 22.14 -10.92 -0.80
CA ASP A 343 22.60 -10.02 -1.87
C ASP A 343 21.94 -10.34 -3.22
N TYR A 344 21.49 -11.59 -3.43
CA TYR A 344 20.73 -11.96 -4.62
C TYR A 344 19.54 -11.02 -4.87
N PHE A 345 18.85 -10.61 -3.81
CA PHE A 345 17.67 -9.76 -3.94
C PHE A 345 18.03 -8.30 -4.23
N PHE A 346 19.07 -7.77 -3.59
CA PHE A 346 19.58 -6.42 -3.84
C PHE A 346 20.27 -6.28 -5.21
N ASP A 347 20.75 -7.39 -5.77
CA ASP A 347 21.39 -7.42 -7.08
C ASP A 347 20.41 -7.68 -8.24
N SER A 348 19.14 -7.96 -7.92
CA SER A 348 18.09 -8.13 -8.91
C SER A 348 18.00 -6.90 -9.83
N PRO A 349 18.02 -7.08 -11.17
CA PRO A 349 17.84 -5.98 -12.11
C PRO A 349 16.55 -5.19 -11.88
N SER A 350 15.46 -5.89 -11.54
CA SER A 350 14.17 -5.30 -11.21
C SER A 350 14.24 -4.42 -9.96
N TYR A 351 14.95 -4.88 -8.92
CA TYR A 351 15.16 -4.07 -7.71
C TYR A 351 16.02 -2.83 -8.02
N ARG A 352 17.15 -3.01 -8.71
CA ARG A 352 18.05 -1.90 -9.06
C ARG A 352 17.40 -0.86 -9.98
N GLN A 353 16.42 -1.28 -10.78
CA GLN A 353 15.69 -0.38 -11.67
C GLN A 353 14.76 0.55 -10.92
N SER A 354 13.93 0.00 -10.02
CA SER A 354 12.86 0.77 -9.39
C SER A 354 13.14 1.11 -7.93
N GLY A 355 13.98 0.38 -7.21
CA GLY A 355 14.19 0.54 -5.76
C GLY A 355 13.19 -0.22 -4.89
N ILE A 356 12.26 -0.99 -5.48
CA ILE A 356 11.39 -1.92 -4.75
C ILE A 356 11.10 -3.18 -5.58
N LEU A 357 11.24 -4.35 -4.97
CA LEU A 357 10.94 -5.64 -5.61
C LEU A 357 9.85 -6.38 -4.83
N LEU A 358 8.79 -6.71 -5.56
CA LEU A 358 7.64 -7.49 -5.12
C LEU A 358 7.62 -8.84 -5.84
N PHE A 359 6.93 -9.82 -5.27
CA PHE A 359 6.76 -11.15 -5.85
C PHE A 359 5.27 -11.46 -6.01
N LYS A 360 4.92 -12.31 -6.98
CA LYS A 360 3.52 -12.63 -7.29
C LYS A 360 2.95 -13.68 -6.32
N ASP A 361 1.75 -13.44 -5.79
CA ASP A 361 1.04 -14.46 -4.99
C ASP A 361 0.35 -15.50 -5.89
N ARG A 362 -0.35 -16.44 -5.28
CA ARG A 362 -1.26 -17.39 -5.95
C ARG A 362 -2.33 -16.63 -6.71
N VAL A 363 -2.39 -16.82 -8.03
CA VAL A 363 -3.45 -16.24 -8.86
C VAL A 363 -4.76 -16.99 -8.64
N MET A 364 -5.60 -16.46 -7.76
CA MET A 364 -6.93 -16.98 -7.40
C MET A 364 -8.03 -16.24 -8.19
N LYS A 365 -8.35 -16.72 -9.40
CA LYS A 365 -9.26 -16.01 -10.32
C LYS A 365 -10.66 -15.71 -9.80
N SER A 366 -11.13 -16.48 -8.82
CA SER A 366 -12.44 -16.34 -8.18
C SER A 366 -12.44 -15.36 -7.00
N GLU A 367 -11.28 -14.95 -6.51
CA GLU A 367 -11.16 -14.03 -5.39
C GLU A 367 -11.11 -12.60 -5.93
N GLN A 368 -12.16 -11.83 -5.61
CA GLN A 368 -12.39 -10.52 -6.18
C GLN A 368 -12.61 -9.45 -5.12
N THR A 369 -12.14 -8.24 -5.44
CA THR A 369 -12.56 -7.02 -4.74
C THR A 369 -13.91 -6.53 -5.28
N PHE A 370 -14.47 -5.51 -4.63
CA PHE A 370 -15.77 -4.95 -5.00
C PHE A 370 -15.64 -3.77 -5.96
N SER A 371 -16.66 -3.51 -6.79
CA SER A 371 -16.65 -2.37 -7.72
C SER A 371 -16.50 -1.03 -7.00
N TYR A 372 -17.13 -0.87 -5.82
CA TYR A 372 -17.03 0.35 -5.02
C TYR A 372 -15.61 0.63 -4.53
N CYS A 373 -14.76 -0.40 -4.41
CA CYS A 373 -13.35 -0.25 -4.08
C CYS A 373 -12.58 0.38 -5.24
N ILE A 374 -12.86 -0.07 -6.46
CA ILE A 374 -12.27 0.50 -7.67
C ILE A 374 -12.76 1.92 -7.91
N GLU A 375 -14.03 2.20 -7.66
CA GLU A 375 -14.59 3.56 -7.72
C GLU A 375 -13.90 4.48 -6.71
N MET A 376 -13.78 4.05 -5.46
CA MET A 376 -13.05 4.79 -4.43
C MET A 376 -11.58 5.00 -4.81
N LEU A 377 -10.92 4.05 -5.48
CA LEU A 377 -9.52 4.21 -5.92
C LEU A 377 -9.38 5.17 -7.12
N ARG A 378 -10.36 5.21 -8.04
CA ARG A 378 -10.44 6.26 -9.09
C ARG A 378 -10.64 7.66 -8.49
N GLU A 379 -11.40 7.74 -7.40
CA GLU A 379 -11.28 8.67 -6.27
C GLU A 379 -9.93 9.39 -6.04
N VAL A 380 -8.91 8.56 -5.91
CA VAL A 380 -7.60 8.93 -5.36
C VAL A 380 -6.62 9.34 -6.45
N GLU A 381 -6.96 9.07 -7.73
CA GLU A 381 -6.14 9.48 -8.86
C GLU A 381 -5.99 11.02 -8.88
N PRO A 382 -4.83 11.56 -9.31
CA PRO A 382 -4.62 12.99 -9.37
C PRO A 382 -5.65 13.67 -10.28
N SER A 383 -6.34 14.67 -9.74
CA SER A 383 -7.28 15.49 -10.52
C SER A 383 -6.54 16.35 -11.56
N GLY A 384 -7.22 16.75 -12.64
CA GLY A 384 -6.64 17.66 -13.64
C GLY A 384 -6.10 18.95 -13.01
N GLN A 385 -6.76 19.46 -11.95
CA GLN A 385 -6.31 20.63 -11.19
C GLN A 385 -5.00 20.38 -10.44
N GLU A 386 -4.86 19.23 -9.78
CA GLU A 386 -3.63 18.80 -9.14
C GLU A 386 -2.50 18.64 -10.17
N ARG A 387 -2.77 17.92 -11.28
CA ARG A 387 -1.82 17.69 -12.37
C ARG A 387 -1.28 19.00 -12.93
N LYS A 388 -2.15 19.98 -13.15
CA LYS A 388 -1.77 21.31 -13.66
C LYS A 388 -0.94 22.11 -12.65
N SER A 389 -1.22 21.97 -11.36
CA SER A 389 -0.61 22.79 -10.30
C SER A 389 0.77 22.29 -9.85
N ILE A 390 0.90 20.98 -9.63
CA ILE A 390 2.11 20.36 -9.06
C ILE A 390 2.69 19.23 -9.93
N GLY A 391 2.07 18.90 -11.05
CA GLY A 391 2.63 17.95 -12.02
C GLY A 391 2.48 16.48 -11.63
N SER A 392 1.59 16.15 -10.67
CA SER A 392 1.33 14.77 -10.24
C SER A 392 0.96 13.89 -11.42
N LYS A 393 1.54 12.69 -11.49
CA LYS A 393 1.28 11.69 -12.53
C LYS A 393 1.37 10.31 -11.92
N LEU A 394 0.56 9.37 -12.43
CA LEU A 394 0.68 7.96 -12.10
C LEU A 394 1.26 7.23 -13.31
N ILE A 395 1.93 6.11 -13.07
CA ILE A 395 2.45 5.25 -14.14
C ILE A 395 1.29 4.57 -14.88
N PHE A 396 0.25 4.21 -14.12
CA PHE A 396 -1.02 3.71 -14.64
C PHE A 396 -2.18 4.49 -14.03
N ASP A 397 -3.12 4.91 -14.85
CA ASP A 397 -4.36 5.54 -14.37
C ASP A 397 -5.55 5.16 -15.26
N SER A 398 -6.74 5.53 -14.80
CA SER A 398 -8.00 5.17 -15.46
C SER A 398 -8.16 5.74 -16.89
N SER A 399 -7.31 6.68 -17.30
CA SER A 399 -7.33 7.29 -18.64
C SER A 399 -6.54 6.48 -19.68
N LEU A 400 -5.64 5.58 -19.25
CA LEU A 400 -4.76 4.85 -20.17
C LEU A 400 -5.52 3.75 -20.94
N PRO A 401 -5.35 3.67 -22.28
CA PRO A 401 -5.82 2.53 -23.05
C PRO A 401 -4.90 1.32 -22.78
N PHE A 402 -5.51 0.24 -22.26
CA PHE A 402 -4.81 -0.98 -21.82
C PHE A 402 -4.02 -1.73 -22.91
N SER A 403 -4.11 -1.32 -24.17
CA SER A 403 -3.57 -2.04 -25.32
C SER A 403 -2.11 -1.68 -25.68
N SER A 404 -1.33 -1.06 -24.80
CA SER A 404 -0.02 -0.49 -25.19
C SER A 404 1.19 -0.79 -24.28
N ILE A 405 1.02 -1.43 -23.12
CA ILE A 405 2.13 -1.69 -22.18
C ILE A 405 2.17 -3.17 -21.80
N ASN A 406 3.24 -3.85 -22.21
CA ASN A 406 3.53 -5.24 -21.86
C ASN A 406 4.55 -5.28 -20.70
N SER A 407 4.12 -4.94 -19.48
CA SER A 407 4.89 -5.20 -18.26
C SER A 407 4.06 -5.96 -17.21
N GLU A 408 4.74 -6.53 -16.22
CA GLU A 408 4.09 -7.23 -15.11
C GLU A 408 3.23 -6.30 -14.27
N GLU A 409 3.70 -5.07 -14.04
CA GLU A 409 2.99 -4.04 -13.30
C GLU A 409 1.71 -3.62 -14.03
N ALA A 410 1.76 -3.51 -15.36
CA ALA A 410 0.60 -3.21 -16.18
C ALA A 410 -0.42 -4.35 -16.16
N SER A 411 0.04 -5.60 -16.16
CA SER A 411 -0.81 -6.80 -16.03
C SER A 411 -1.51 -6.83 -14.68
N VAL A 412 -0.78 -6.60 -13.58
CA VAL A 412 -1.35 -6.50 -12.22
C VAL A 412 -2.36 -5.36 -12.12
N TYR A 413 -2.01 -4.17 -12.60
CA TYR A 413 -2.92 -3.03 -12.64
C TYR A 413 -4.21 -3.37 -13.40
N TYR A 414 -4.11 -3.96 -14.60
CA TYR A 414 -5.27 -4.34 -15.39
C TYR A 414 -6.15 -5.39 -14.69
N ASN A 415 -5.55 -6.45 -14.16
CA ASN A 415 -6.31 -7.51 -13.51
C ASN A 415 -7.03 -6.99 -12.24
N PHE A 416 -6.37 -6.13 -11.46
CA PHE A 416 -7.00 -5.51 -10.28
C PHE A 416 -8.12 -4.53 -10.66
N PHE A 417 -7.83 -3.53 -11.51
CA PHE A 417 -8.77 -2.44 -11.80
C PHE A 417 -9.87 -2.78 -12.81
N LYS A 418 -9.65 -3.77 -13.69
CA LYS A 418 -10.63 -4.17 -14.73
C LYS A 418 -11.26 -5.53 -14.47
N LYS A 419 -10.52 -6.49 -13.93
CA LYS A 419 -11.07 -7.83 -13.62
C LYS A 419 -11.45 -8.00 -12.15
N LEU A 420 -11.20 -6.99 -11.32
CA LEU A 420 -11.46 -6.98 -9.88
C LEU A 420 -10.70 -8.07 -9.11
N GLN A 421 -9.62 -8.63 -9.67
CA GLN A 421 -8.93 -9.75 -9.05
C GLN A 421 -8.06 -9.30 -7.87
N LEU A 422 -7.99 -10.13 -6.83
CA LEU A 422 -7.08 -9.97 -5.69
C LEU A 422 -5.91 -10.95 -5.76
N HIS A 423 -4.98 -10.84 -4.80
CA HIS A 423 -3.85 -11.76 -4.61
C HIS A 423 -2.84 -11.69 -5.75
N HIS A 424 -2.44 -10.47 -6.11
CA HIS A 424 -1.43 -10.25 -7.13
C HIS A 424 -0.01 -10.29 -6.58
N VAL A 425 0.21 -9.86 -5.34
CA VAL A 425 1.55 -9.82 -4.73
C VAL A 425 1.60 -10.50 -3.37
N ASP A 426 2.71 -11.16 -3.09
CA ASP A 426 3.02 -11.79 -1.80
C ASP A 426 3.88 -10.83 -0.97
N SER A 427 3.42 -10.49 0.24
CA SER A 427 4.13 -9.63 1.17
C SER A 427 4.93 -10.38 2.24
N GLY A 428 5.18 -11.67 2.02
CA GLY A 428 6.12 -12.45 2.83
C GLY A 428 7.56 -11.97 2.72
N LEU A 429 7.95 -11.51 1.53
CA LEU A 429 9.27 -10.93 1.27
C LEU A 429 9.13 -9.73 0.34
N VAL A 430 9.58 -8.55 0.80
CA VAL A 430 9.61 -7.32 -0.01
C VAL A 430 10.97 -6.66 0.14
N VAL A 431 11.61 -6.30 -0.97
CA VAL A 431 12.94 -5.67 -0.96
C VAL A 431 12.76 -4.20 -1.27
N VAL A 432 13.32 -3.31 -0.45
CA VAL A 432 13.01 -1.87 -0.50
C VAL A 432 14.28 -1.05 -0.34
N ASN A 433 14.44 -0.02 -1.16
CA ASN A 433 15.30 1.13 -0.91
C ASN A 433 14.43 2.23 -0.27
N LYS A 434 14.54 2.39 1.04
CA LYS A 434 13.69 3.31 1.81
C LYS A 434 13.87 4.76 1.39
N LEU A 435 15.11 5.15 1.06
CA LEU A 435 15.43 6.50 0.64
C LEU A 435 14.64 6.90 -0.61
N GLU A 436 14.57 6.01 -1.58
CA GLU A 436 13.88 6.22 -2.86
C GLU A 436 12.37 6.05 -2.75
N LYS A 437 11.87 5.24 -1.80
CA LYS A 437 10.47 4.80 -1.74
C LYS A 437 9.64 5.39 -0.61
N LEU A 438 10.20 6.28 0.20
CA LEU A 438 9.53 6.75 1.43
C LEU A 438 8.11 7.28 1.18
N ASN A 439 7.89 8.13 0.18
CA ASN A 439 6.56 8.65 -0.16
C ASN A 439 5.58 7.53 -0.56
N GLY A 440 6.02 6.55 -1.37
CA GLY A 440 5.21 5.38 -1.68
C GLY A 440 4.88 4.53 -0.45
N LEU A 441 5.83 4.34 0.47
CA LEU A 441 5.62 3.59 1.72
C LEU A 441 4.69 4.34 2.69
N LEU A 442 4.78 5.67 2.76
CA LEU A 442 3.86 6.51 3.53
C LEU A 442 2.44 6.47 2.96
N MET A 443 2.31 6.53 1.63
CA MET A 443 1.03 6.35 0.93
C MET A 443 0.45 4.97 1.24
N SER A 444 1.26 3.91 1.15
CA SER A 444 0.88 2.55 1.51
C SER A 444 0.37 2.46 2.95
N PHE A 445 1.09 3.01 3.93
CA PHE A 445 0.65 2.93 5.32
C PHE A 445 -0.68 3.67 5.54
N MET A 446 -0.82 4.87 4.99
CA MET A 446 -2.06 5.63 5.11
C MET A 446 -3.25 4.94 4.40
N PHE A 447 -3.01 4.23 3.30
CA PHE A 447 -4.03 3.39 2.65
C PHE A 447 -4.41 2.20 3.53
N ASN A 448 -3.44 1.54 4.16
CA ASN A 448 -3.74 0.41 5.06
C ASN A 448 -4.44 0.84 6.36
N LEU A 449 -4.26 2.09 6.79
CA LEU A 449 -5.00 2.68 7.91
C LEU A 449 -6.41 3.12 7.51
N ASN A 450 -6.67 3.43 6.24
CA ASN A 450 -7.97 3.92 5.80
C ASN A 450 -9.08 2.89 6.05
N GLY A 451 -10.16 3.31 6.72
CA GLY A 451 -11.23 2.44 7.23
C GLY A 451 -11.97 1.65 6.14
N LYS A 452 -12.13 2.25 4.96
CA LYS A 452 -12.78 1.65 3.80
C LYS A 452 -11.79 0.84 2.96
N LEU A 453 -10.62 1.41 2.64
CA LEU A 453 -9.66 0.80 1.72
C LEU A 453 -9.06 -0.50 2.25
N GLN A 454 -8.79 -0.60 3.56
CA GLN A 454 -8.29 -1.86 4.15
C GLN A 454 -9.27 -3.04 3.99
N ARG A 455 -10.56 -2.77 3.72
CA ARG A 455 -11.59 -3.79 3.44
C ARG A 455 -11.65 -4.21 1.97
N CYS A 456 -10.99 -3.45 1.11
CA CYS A 456 -10.98 -3.66 -0.34
C CYS A 456 -9.90 -4.64 -0.80
N VAL A 457 -8.97 -4.98 0.09
CA VAL A 457 -7.83 -5.86 -0.20
C VAL A 457 -7.61 -6.80 0.98
N TYR A 458 -6.84 -7.86 0.76
CA TYR A 458 -6.49 -8.79 1.84
C TYR A 458 -5.23 -8.30 2.58
N GLY A 459 -5.44 -7.67 3.74
CA GLY A 459 -4.35 -7.22 4.61
C GLY A 459 -3.49 -6.13 3.98
N ASP A 460 -2.19 -6.37 3.91
CA ASP A 460 -1.14 -5.44 3.46
C ASP A 460 -0.68 -5.66 2.00
N LYS A 461 -0.97 -6.83 1.42
CA LYS A 461 -0.37 -7.32 0.16
C LYS A 461 -0.45 -6.32 -0.99
N GLU A 462 -1.67 -6.05 -1.47
CA GLU A 462 -1.89 -5.14 -2.60
C GLU A 462 -1.47 -3.69 -2.31
N ILE A 463 -1.41 -3.33 -1.03
CA ILE A 463 -1.11 -1.97 -0.59
C ILE A 463 0.34 -1.58 -0.89
N PHE A 464 1.27 -2.55 -0.98
CA PHE A 464 2.64 -2.26 -1.38
C PHE A 464 2.72 -1.60 -2.75
N TRP A 465 2.14 -2.21 -3.79
CA TRP A 465 2.19 -1.63 -5.14
C TRP A 465 1.17 -0.48 -5.32
N LEU A 466 0.00 -0.54 -4.67
CA LEU A 466 -0.98 0.55 -4.73
C LEU A 466 -0.40 1.85 -4.17
N GLY A 467 0.33 1.81 -3.05
CA GLY A 467 0.94 3.02 -2.50
C GLY A 467 2.00 3.62 -3.43
N GLN A 468 2.85 2.79 -4.05
CA GLN A 468 3.81 3.25 -5.06
C GLN A 468 3.10 3.88 -6.26
N LEU A 469 2.08 3.20 -6.78
CA LEU A 469 1.27 3.68 -7.89
C LEU A 469 0.69 5.07 -7.61
N TYR A 470 -0.01 5.23 -6.48
CA TYR A 470 -0.71 6.47 -6.12
C TYR A 470 0.21 7.58 -5.62
N ALA A 471 1.44 7.26 -5.22
CA ALA A 471 2.51 8.21 -5.01
C ALA A 471 3.18 8.66 -6.33
N GLY A 472 2.85 8.02 -7.46
CA GLY A 472 3.46 8.33 -8.76
C GLY A 472 4.86 7.75 -8.93
N GLN A 473 5.22 6.74 -8.13
CA GLN A 473 6.51 6.07 -8.16
C GLN A 473 6.48 4.79 -8.97
N ASP A 474 7.63 4.43 -9.52
CA ASP A 474 7.85 3.12 -10.11
C ASP A 474 8.00 2.03 -9.06
N TYR A 475 7.75 0.81 -9.49
CA TYR A 475 7.88 -0.39 -8.69
C TYR A 475 8.13 -1.55 -9.64
N SER A 476 8.69 -2.64 -9.12
CA SER A 476 8.91 -3.84 -9.91
C SER A 476 8.29 -5.07 -9.28
N ILE A 477 7.66 -5.88 -10.12
CA ILE A 477 7.12 -7.19 -9.75
C ILE A 477 7.94 -8.28 -10.45
N ASN A 478 8.39 -9.29 -9.70
CA ASN A 478 9.10 -10.42 -10.28
C ASN A 478 8.22 -11.08 -11.37
N PRO A 479 8.76 -11.32 -12.58
CA PRO A 479 7.97 -11.84 -13.70
C PRO A 479 7.55 -13.30 -13.53
N VAL A 480 8.23 -14.06 -12.66
CA VAL A 480 7.91 -15.47 -12.43
C VAL A 480 6.72 -15.57 -11.50
N ASP A 481 5.67 -16.26 -11.94
CA ASP A 481 4.48 -16.52 -11.14
C ASP A 481 4.80 -17.38 -9.91
N GLY A 482 4.03 -17.18 -8.83
CA GLY A 482 4.13 -18.00 -7.63
C GLY A 482 3.90 -19.48 -7.94
N GLY A 483 4.69 -20.33 -7.30
CA GLY A 483 4.61 -21.78 -7.43
C GLY A 483 4.43 -22.48 -6.10
N ILE A 484 4.52 -23.81 -6.11
CA ILE A 484 4.36 -24.66 -4.95
C ILE A 484 5.49 -25.70 -4.88
N ILE A 485 5.98 -25.99 -3.67
CA ILE A 485 7.05 -26.98 -3.45
C ILE A 485 6.57 -28.16 -2.60
N GLY A 486 7.15 -29.32 -2.84
CA GLY A 486 6.87 -30.54 -2.08
C GLY A 486 7.25 -31.80 -2.85
N PRO A 487 6.69 -32.97 -2.46
CA PRO A 487 6.84 -34.23 -3.21
C PRO A 487 6.12 -34.13 -4.56
N VAL A 488 6.76 -34.59 -5.64
CA VAL A 488 6.19 -34.49 -7.00
C VAL A 488 5.44 -35.77 -7.35
N ILE A 489 4.12 -35.71 -7.34
CA ILE A 489 3.27 -36.88 -7.59
C ILE A 489 2.94 -36.95 -9.09
N GLU A 490 3.18 -38.11 -9.70
CA GLU A 490 2.79 -38.42 -11.08
C GLU A 490 1.45 -39.15 -11.10
N GLN A 491 0.54 -38.69 -11.95
CA GLN A 491 -0.75 -39.30 -12.21
C GLN A 491 -0.86 -39.61 -13.71
N SER A 492 -1.00 -40.90 -14.04
CA SER A 492 -1.31 -41.33 -15.40
C SER A 492 -2.76 -40.99 -15.74
N VAL A 493 -2.98 -40.26 -16.82
CA VAL A 493 -4.31 -39.94 -17.33
C VAL A 493 -4.49 -40.56 -18.72
N ASN A 494 -5.58 -41.28 -18.90
CA ASN A 494 -5.99 -41.78 -20.21
C ASN A 494 -6.91 -40.72 -20.84
N ASP A 495 -6.32 -39.78 -21.57
CA ASP A 495 -7.07 -38.82 -22.38
C ASP A 495 -7.37 -39.44 -23.77
N ASP A 496 -8.37 -38.93 -24.48
CA ASP A 496 -8.82 -39.43 -25.80
C ASP A 496 -7.70 -39.42 -26.89
N GLY A 497 -6.55 -38.79 -26.60
CA GLY A 497 -5.35 -38.75 -27.43
C GLY A 497 -4.21 -39.70 -27.03
N GLY A 498 -4.42 -40.59 -26.05
CA GLY A 498 -3.43 -41.53 -25.54
C GLY A 498 -2.96 -41.24 -24.09
N PRO A 499 -2.03 -42.04 -23.54
CA PRO A 499 -1.57 -41.89 -22.17
C PRO A 499 -0.81 -40.58 -22.00
N SER A 500 -1.32 -39.69 -21.13
CA SER A 500 -0.67 -38.44 -20.73
C SER A 500 -0.24 -38.52 -19.25
N ARG A 501 0.80 -37.76 -18.89
CA ARG A 501 1.30 -37.65 -17.51
C ARG A 501 0.96 -36.28 -16.95
N ASN A 502 0.18 -36.27 -15.87
CA ASN A 502 -0.06 -35.08 -15.08
C ASN A 502 0.80 -35.16 -13.82
N TYR A 503 1.33 -34.01 -13.40
CA TYR A 503 2.07 -33.88 -12.17
C TYR A 503 1.36 -32.90 -11.25
N TYR A 504 1.40 -33.19 -9.95
CA TYR A 504 0.90 -32.25 -8.96
C TYR A 504 1.72 -32.28 -7.68
N ILE A 505 1.65 -31.16 -6.97
CA ILE A 505 2.18 -30.98 -5.62
C ILE A 505 1.02 -30.39 -4.81
N CYS A 506 0.80 -30.91 -3.61
CA CYS A 506 -0.09 -30.32 -2.62
C CYS A 506 0.73 -29.96 -1.37
N SER A 507 0.65 -28.71 -0.93
CA SER A 507 1.52 -28.17 0.12
C SER A 507 0.91 -26.90 0.74
N ALA A 508 1.30 -26.59 1.97
CA ALA A 508 0.90 -25.35 2.64
C ALA A 508 1.78 -24.15 2.23
N GLN A 509 2.90 -24.42 1.56
CA GLN A 509 3.92 -23.45 1.22
C GLN A 509 3.75 -22.89 -0.20
N ILE A 510 3.71 -21.57 -0.33
CA ILE A 510 3.93 -20.89 -1.61
C ILE A 510 5.43 -20.69 -1.82
N ALA A 511 5.89 -20.84 -3.06
CA ALA A 511 7.28 -20.80 -3.45
C ALA A 511 7.53 -19.80 -4.57
N HIS A 512 8.69 -19.17 -4.53
CA HIS A 512 9.11 -18.16 -5.51
C HIS A 512 10.43 -18.58 -6.13
N SER A 513 10.52 -18.50 -7.46
CA SER A 513 11.71 -18.90 -8.21
C SER A 513 12.13 -17.83 -9.21
N ASP A 514 13.36 -17.91 -9.70
CA ASP A 514 13.81 -17.05 -10.79
C ASP A 514 13.49 -17.63 -12.18
N SER A 515 13.82 -16.87 -13.22
CA SER A 515 13.62 -17.29 -14.61
C SER A 515 14.46 -18.50 -15.02
N LYS A 516 15.50 -18.84 -14.23
CA LYS A 516 16.36 -20.02 -14.41
C LYS A 516 15.92 -21.23 -13.58
N ASN A 517 14.75 -21.16 -12.95
CA ASN A 517 14.16 -22.21 -12.10
C ASN A 517 14.89 -22.43 -10.76
N GLN A 518 15.72 -21.48 -10.32
CA GLN A 518 16.30 -21.50 -8.99
C GLN A 518 15.24 -21.09 -7.96
N LEU A 519 14.98 -21.96 -6.98
CA LEU A 519 14.15 -21.64 -5.82
C LEU A 519 14.82 -20.51 -5.01
N LEU A 520 14.09 -19.42 -4.79
CA LEU A 520 14.58 -18.23 -4.10
C LEU A 520 14.15 -18.22 -2.64
N TRP A 521 12.85 -18.33 -2.38
CA TRP A 521 12.28 -18.32 -1.04
C TRP A 521 10.88 -18.94 -1.04
N ILE A 522 10.39 -19.30 0.14
CA ILE A 522 9.02 -19.78 0.36
C ILE A 522 8.36 -19.02 1.51
N ASN A 523 7.03 -19.01 1.52
CA ASN A 523 6.22 -18.57 2.66
C ASN A 523 5.44 -19.75 3.23
N GLY A 524 5.36 -19.86 4.56
CA GLY A 524 4.62 -20.90 5.28
C GLY A 524 5.50 -21.87 6.08
N GLY A 525 6.79 -21.56 6.26
CA GLY A 525 7.77 -22.40 6.96
C GLY A 525 8.05 -23.73 6.25
N LEU A 526 8.91 -24.57 6.82
CA LEU A 526 9.25 -25.89 6.25
C LEU A 526 8.66 -27.07 7.04
N LYS A 527 7.58 -26.82 7.78
CA LYS A 527 6.78 -27.85 8.41
C LYS A 527 5.59 -28.17 7.51
N THR A 528 5.21 -29.44 7.34
CA THR A 528 4.10 -29.83 6.44
C THR A 528 2.81 -29.06 6.74
N CYS A 529 2.51 -28.85 8.03
CA CYS A 529 1.54 -27.85 8.45
C CYS A 529 2.13 -26.91 9.51
N LYS A 530 2.03 -25.60 9.29
CA LYS A 530 2.57 -24.59 10.20
C LYS A 530 1.73 -24.40 11.47
N PHE A 531 0.45 -24.76 11.44
CA PHE A 531 -0.47 -24.56 12.56
C PHE A 531 -0.38 -25.70 13.57
N SER A 532 -0.11 -25.35 14.83
CA SER A 532 -0.16 -26.29 15.96
C SER A 532 -1.57 -26.83 16.16
N ASN A 533 -1.68 -28.12 16.53
CA ASN A 533 -2.94 -28.83 16.83
C ASN A 533 -3.99 -28.88 15.68
N SER A 534 -3.62 -28.49 14.47
CA SER A 534 -4.53 -28.41 13.32
C SER A 534 -5.18 -29.76 12.97
N ALA A 535 -4.49 -30.89 13.17
CA ALA A 535 -5.04 -32.20 12.80
C ALA A 535 -6.29 -32.58 13.60
N ALA A 536 -6.31 -32.32 14.91
CA ALA A 536 -7.47 -32.60 15.75
C ALA A 536 -8.66 -31.70 15.37
N ASP A 537 -8.40 -30.41 15.15
CA ASP A 537 -9.42 -29.44 14.75
C ASP A 537 -10.03 -29.77 13.39
N ASP A 538 -9.18 -30.14 12.43
CA ASP A 538 -9.58 -30.55 11.08
C ASP A 538 -10.48 -31.80 11.13
N PHE A 539 -10.09 -32.83 11.90
CA PHE A 539 -10.91 -34.03 12.12
C PHE A 539 -12.26 -33.72 12.79
N ASN A 540 -12.28 -32.81 13.76
CA ASN A 540 -13.51 -32.42 14.46
C ASN A 540 -14.48 -31.66 13.54
N LYS A 541 -13.95 -30.81 12.66
CA LYS A 541 -14.75 -30.05 11.70
C LYS A 541 -15.33 -30.93 10.59
N GLU A 542 -14.53 -31.86 10.07
CA GLU A 542 -14.85 -32.61 8.83
C GLU A 542 -14.49 -34.10 8.96
N PRO A 543 -15.13 -34.85 9.88
CA PRO A 543 -14.68 -36.18 10.28
C PRO A 543 -14.69 -37.19 9.15
N GLU A 544 -15.71 -37.19 8.29
CA GLU A 544 -15.81 -38.15 7.18
C GLU A 544 -14.70 -37.94 6.14
N TYR A 545 -14.39 -36.67 5.84
CA TYR A 545 -13.30 -36.32 4.91
C TYR A 545 -11.96 -36.85 5.41
N PHE A 546 -11.60 -36.54 6.66
CA PHE A 546 -10.30 -36.90 7.20
C PHE A 546 -10.17 -38.37 7.58
N LYS A 547 -11.23 -39.02 8.08
CA LYS A 547 -11.22 -40.48 8.34
C LYS A 547 -11.02 -41.29 7.06
N SER A 548 -11.65 -40.87 5.96
CA SER A 548 -11.49 -41.58 4.67
C SER A 548 -10.07 -41.53 4.11
N ARG A 549 -9.29 -40.50 4.45
CA ARG A 549 -7.94 -40.23 3.91
C ARG A 549 -6.81 -40.66 4.86
N TYR A 550 -6.99 -40.42 6.16
CA TYR A 550 -5.93 -40.57 7.18
C TYR A 550 -6.31 -41.51 8.32
N LYS A 551 -7.53 -42.07 8.31
CA LYS A 551 -8.08 -42.97 9.34
C LYS A 551 -8.29 -42.30 10.69
N GLU A 552 -7.22 -41.83 11.33
CA GLU A 552 -7.22 -41.26 12.69
C GLU A 552 -6.49 -39.91 12.78
N ALA A 553 -6.94 -39.04 13.68
CA ALA A 553 -6.34 -37.72 13.90
C ALA A 553 -4.84 -37.79 14.26
N ALA A 554 -4.42 -38.84 14.96
CA ALA A 554 -3.02 -39.07 15.31
C ALA A 554 -2.13 -39.35 14.09
N GLU A 555 -2.65 -39.96 13.01
CA GLU A 555 -1.87 -40.19 11.79
C GLU A 555 -1.66 -38.87 11.04
N LEU A 556 -2.72 -38.07 10.93
CA LEU A 556 -2.65 -36.74 10.34
C LEU A 556 -1.74 -35.79 11.14
N GLN A 557 -1.79 -35.85 12.47
CA GLN A 557 -0.90 -35.05 13.32
C GLN A 557 0.58 -35.38 13.05
N ARG A 558 0.93 -36.67 12.90
CA ARG A 558 2.30 -37.06 12.51
C ARG A 558 2.70 -36.52 11.15
N LEU A 559 1.79 -36.51 10.18
CA LEU A 559 2.04 -35.92 8.86
C LEU A 559 2.25 -34.40 8.95
N TYR A 560 1.35 -33.70 9.64
CA TYR A 560 1.43 -32.24 9.85
C TYR A 560 2.70 -31.85 10.59
N ASP A 561 3.15 -32.67 11.53
CA ASP A 561 4.37 -32.45 12.30
C ASP A 561 5.67 -32.74 11.53
N ALA A 562 5.58 -33.46 10.42
CA ALA A 562 6.75 -33.84 9.66
C ALA A 562 7.41 -32.64 8.96
N PRO A 563 8.75 -32.61 8.87
CA PRO A 563 9.46 -31.72 7.96
C PRO A 563 8.94 -31.89 6.53
N LEU A 564 8.79 -30.79 5.80
CA LEU A 564 8.39 -30.83 4.40
C LEU A 564 9.51 -31.50 3.58
N ASN A 565 9.19 -32.60 2.90
CA ASN A 565 10.06 -33.22 1.91
C ASN A 565 9.85 -32.54 0.54
N VAL A 566 10.93 -32.00 -0.02
CA VAL A 566 10.89 -31.25 -1.27
C VAL A 566 11.64 -32.00 -2.36
N GLU A 567 10.93 -32.35 -3.43
CA GLU A 567 11.47 -33.03 -4.62
C GLU A 567 11.43 -32.14 -5.86
N GLY A 568 10.56 -31.14 -5.85
CA GLY A 568 10.39 -30.23 -6.97
C GLY A 568 9.51 -29.02 -6.65
N LEU A 569 9.27 -28.25 -7.71
CA LEU A 569 8.46 -27.04 -7.77
C LEU A 569 7.50 -27.15 -8.95
N ILE A 570 6.24 -26.76 -8.75
CA ILE A 570 5.27 -26.57 -9.83
C ILE A 570 4.84 -25.11 -9.87
N ILE A 571 4.90 -24.51 -11.06
CA ILE A 571 4.28 -23.22 -11.35
C ILE A 571 3.10 -23.49 -12.29
N PRO A 572 1.85 -23.37 -11.83
CA PRO A 572 0.69 -23.71 -12.65
C PRO A 572 0.41 -22.64 -13.71
N ASP A 573 0.01 -23.05 -14.91
CA ASP A 573 -0.74 -22.15 -15.79
C ASP A 573 -2.19 -22.12 -15.31
N VAL A 574 -2.54 -21.08 -14.56
CA VAL A 574 -3.87 -20.87 -13.98
C VAL A 574 -4.97 -20.65 -15.03
N SER A 575 -4.63 -20.48 -16.31
CA SER A 575 -5.60 -20.49 -17.42
C SER A 575 -6.15 -21.87 -17.72
N VAL A 576 -5.37 -22.92 -17.44
CA VAL A 576 -5.74 -24.31 -17.68
C VAL A 576 -5.95 -25.07 -16.37
N ASN A 577 -5.02 -24.93 -15.43
CA ASN A 577 -4.97 -25.65 -14.16
C ASN A 577 -4.97 -24.63 -13.00
N PRO A 578 -6.15 -24.19 -12.51
CA PRO A 578 -6.21 -23.28 -11.38
C PRO A 578 -5.69 -23.95 -10.10
N TRP A 579 -5.29 -23.12 -9.13
CA TRP A 579 -4.97 -23.57 -7.77
C TRP A 579 -6.19 -24.25 -7.14
N ILE A 580 -5.98 -25.39 -6.49
CA ILE A 580 -7.02 -26.11 -5.76
C ILE A 580 -6.72 -26.06 -4.27
N GLN A 581 -7.55 -25.37 -3.50
CA GLN A 581 -7.49 -25.42 -2.04
C GLN A 581 -8.14 -26.72 -1.54
N ILE A 582 -7.45 -27.42 -0.63
CA ILE A 582 -7.96 -28.63 0.02
C ILE A 582 -8.13 -28.40 1.53
N LYS A 583 -8.78 -29.34 2.24
CA LYS A 583 -9.23 -29.08 3.62
C LYS A 583 -8.10 -29.17 4.64
N GLU A 584 -7.00 -29.80 4.27
CA GLU A 584 -5.83 -30.04 5.09
C GLU A 584 -5.16 -28.73 5.56
N CYS A 585 -4.46 -28.83 6.68
CA CYS A 585 -3.79 -27.76 7.41
C CYS A 585 -4.72 -26.56 7.66
N SER A 586 -5.93 -26.82 8.16
CA SER A 586 -6.95 -25.81 8.39
C SER A 586 -7.26 -24.97 7.15
N ASN A 587 -7.50 -25.65 6.03
CA ASN A 587 -7.72 -25.10 4.69
C ASN A 587 -6.54 -24.29 4.14
N TYR A 588 -5.32 -24.47 4.65
CA TYR A 588 -4.14 -23.72 4.17
C TYR A 588 -3.31 -24.50 3.15
N MET A 589 -3.73 -25.72 2.81
CA MET A 589 -3.07 -26.53 1.81
C MET A 589 -3.67 -26.29 0.43
N TYR A 590 -2.78 -26.07 -0.54
CA TYR A 590 -3.13 -25.84 -1.94
C TYR A 590 -2.45 -26.89 -2.80
N CYS A 591 -3.07 -27.22 -3.93
CA CYS A 591 -2.50 -28.08 -4.96
C CYS A 591 -2.33 -27.31 -6.26
N ALA A 592 -1.18 -27.47 -6.91
CA ALA A 592 -0.94 -27.00 -8.26
C ALA A 592 -0.65 -28.18 -9.19
N TYR A 593 -1.11 -28.07 -10.43
CA TYR A 593 -1.02 -29.13 -11.44
C TYR A 593 -0.30 -28.62 -12.68
N ALA A 594 0.42 -29.50 -13.35
CA ALA A 594 1.04 -29.24 -14.65
C ALA A 594 1.04 -30.51 -15.51
N LYS A 595 0.93 -30.36 -16.84
CA LYS A 595 0.95 -31.49 -17.80
C LYS A 595 2.31 -31.61 -18.49
N GLY A 596 2.91 -32.81 -18.41
CA GLY A 596 4.08 -33.21 -19.20
C GLY A 596 5.44 -32.66 -18.76
N GLU A 597 6.50 -33.45 -18.98
CA GLU A 597 7.90 -33.00 -18.99
C GLU A 597 8.27 -32.70 -20.46
N LYS A 598 7.88 -31.53 -20.98
CA LYS A 598 8.12 -31.04 -22.37
C LYS A 598 8.09 -32.08 -23.52
N GLN A 599 7.08 -32.02 -24.39
CA GLN A 599 7.32 -32.20 -25.82
C GLN A 599 7.35 -30.83 -26.49
N ALA A 600 8.47 -30.51 -27.13
CA ALA A 600 8.63 -29.33 -27.96
C ALA A 600 7.55 -29.33 -29.08
N ASN A 601 6.91 -28.18 -29.29
CA ASN A 601 5.96 -27.84 -30.38
C ASN A 601 4.46 -27.71 -30.04
N SER A 602 4.08 -27.29 -28.83
CA SER A 602 2.75 -26.66 -28.64
C SER A 602 2.88 -25.25 -28.06
N LYS A 603 2.10 -24.31 -28.59
CA LYS A 603 2.00 -22.91 -28.12
C LYS A 603 1.20 -22.78 -26.80
N ILE A 604 0.99 -23.88 -26.08
CA ILE A 604 0.15 -23.94 -24.88
C ILE A 604 1.01 -24.44 -23.73
N ASP A 605 1.42 -23.54 -22.85
CA ASP A 605 2.26 -23.83 -21.69
C ASP A 605 1.37 -24.35 -20.56
N LEU A 606 1.22 -25.68 -20.43
CA LEU A 606 0.25 -26.32 -19.51
C LEU A 606 0.71 -26.35 -18.04
N GLY A 607 1.45 -25.33 -17.60
CA GLY A 607 2.17 -25.27 -16.33
C GLY A 607 3.55 -25.92 -16.39
N ARG A 608 4.44 -25.53 -15.47
CA ARG A 608 5.86 -25.91 -15.46
C ARG A 608 6.19 -26.77 -14.25
N VAL A 609 6.68 -27.99 -14.49
CA VAL A 609 7.24 -28.90 -13.48
C VAL A 609 8.76 -28.77 -13.45
N ILE A 610 9.33 -28.55 -12.28
CA ILE A 610 10.77 -28.50 -12.04
C ILE A 610 11.09 -29.57 -11.01
N ARG A 611 11.68 -30.69 -11.44
CA ARG A 611 12.26 -31.68 -10.53
C ARG A 611 13.67 -31.24 -10.15
N PHE A 612 13.96 -31.22 -8.86
CA PHE A 612 15.29 -30.88 -8.38
C PHE A 612 16.25 -32.07 -8.54
N THR A 613 17.52 -31.78 -8.81
CA THR A 613 18.57 -32.79 -8.79
C THR A 613 18.73 -33.35 -7.38
N SER A 614 19.30 -34.55 -7.24
CA SER A 614 19.54 -35.16 -5.92
C SER A 614 20.33 -34.23 -4.99
N GLU A 615 21.36 -33.54 -5.50
CA GLU A 615 22.14 -32.55 -4.76
C GLU A 615 21.28 -31.36 -4.30
N LYS A 616 20.45 -30.79 -5.19
CA LYS A 616 19.60 -29.65 -4.84
C LYS A 616 18.51 -30.04 -3.84
N SER A 617 17.91 -31.21 -4.00
CA SER A 617 16.95 -31.78 -3.05
C SER A 617 17.60 -32.04 -1.69
N GLU A 618 18.83 -32.55 -1.65
CA GLU A 618 19.55 -32.78 -0.39
C GLU A 618 19.83 -31.47 0.34
N TYR A 619 20.25 -30.42 -0.39
CA TYR A 619 20.44 -29.07 0.14
C TYR A 619 19.14 -28.47 0.72
N ILE A 620 18.05 -28.46 -0.08
CA ILE A 620 16.74 -27.92 0.34
C ILE A 620 16.20 -28.68 1.55
N ASN A 621 16.25 -30.02 1.53
CA ASN A 621 15.78 -30.84 2.65
C ASN A 621 16.71 -30.75 3.87
N GLY A 622 17.99 -30.38 3.68
CA GLY A 622 18.89 -29.99 4.77
C GLY A 622 18.37 -28.78 5.53
N ILE A 623 17.97 -27.72 4.81
CA ILE A 623 17.34 -26.53 5.39
C ILE A 623 16.01 -26.90 6.08
N SER A 624 15.19 -27.76 5.45
CA SER A 624 13.95 -28.27 6.05
C SER A 624 14.19 -28.99 7.39
N ARG A 625 15.24 -29.81 7.48
CA ARG A 625 15.62 -30.47 8.74
C ARG A 625 16.06 -29.45 9.80
N ILE A 626 16.82 -28.43 9.44
CA ILE A 626 17.26 -27.36 10.37
C ILE A 626 16.07 -26.57 10.90
N TRP A 627 15.14 -26.19 10.01
CA TRP A 627 13.92 -25.47 10.39
C TRP A 627 13.06 -26.25 11.38
N ASN A 628 13.05 -27.58 11.28
CA ASN A 628 12.26 -28.45 12.16
C ASN A 628 13.05 -29.03 13.33
N ALA A 629 14.34 -28.70 13.46
CA ALA A 629 15.14 -29.11 14.59
C ALA A 629 14.68 -28.39 15.86
N SER A 630 14.50 -29.16 16.94
CA SER A 630 14.13 -28.66 18.26
C SER A 630 15.10 -27.60 18.76
#